data_AF-A0AAV6AZV6-F1
#
_entry.id   AF-A0AAV6AZV6-F1
#
_cell.length_a   1.000
_cell.length_b   1.000
_cell.length_c   1.000
_cell.angle_alpha   90.00
_cell.angle_beta   90.00
_cell.angle_gamma   90.00
#
_symmetry.space_group_name_H-M   'P 1'
#
loop_
_entity.id
_entity.type
_entity.pdbx_description
1 polymer ?
#
loop_
_entity_poly.entity_id
_entity_poly.type
_entity_poly.pdbx_seq_one_letter_code
_entity_poly.pdbx_strand_id
1 'polypeptide(L)' 'MDHEAVETFNRLRDQGARVGTQDLKIAAIAFAHDARLLTRNAVDFAKVPGLRFENWLD' A
#
# COMPACT_ATOMS: atom_id res chain seq x y z
N MET A 1 -12.90 -11.64 4.04
CA MET A 1 -12.64 -10.58 3.05
C MET A 1 -11.99 -9.33 3.66
N ASP A 2 -12.08 -9.08 4.98
CA ASP A 2 -11.32 -7.94 5.59
C ASP A 2 -10.06 -8.32 6.40
N HIS A 3 -9.88 -9.60 6.75
CA HIS A 3 -8.79 -10.03 7.62
C HIS A 3 -7.40 -9.96 6.94
N GLU A 4 -7.30 -10.24 5.64
CA GLU A 4 -6.03 -10.16 4.91
C GLU A 4 -5.50 -8.72 4.81
N ALA A 5 -6.39 -7.74 4.65
CA ALA A 5 -6.00 -6.33 4.61
C ALA A 5 -5.46 -5.87 5.97
N VAL A 6 -6.06 -6.34 7.06
CA VAL A 6 -5.62 -6.03 8.44
C VAL A 6 -4.28 -6.70 8.76
N GLU A 7 -4.08 -7.96 8.37
CA GLU A 7 -2.80 -8.65 8.56
C GLU A 7 -1.69 -8.03 7.72
N THR A 8 -1.99 -7.67 6.46
CA THR A 8 -1.05 -6.96 5.58
C THR A 8 -0.69 -5.60 6.15
N PHE A 9 -1.67 -4.82 6.62
CA PHE A 9 -1.44 -3.54 7.29
C PHE A 9 -0.57 -3.68 8.54
N ASN A 10 -0.85 -4.67 9.39
CA ASN A 10 -0.05 -4.92 10.58
C ASN A 10 1.39 -5.32 10.23
N ARG A 11 1.59 -6.17 9.22
CA ARG A 11 2.92 -6.58 8.75
C ARG A 11 3.70 -5.40 8.16
N LEU A 12 3.04 -4.55 7.38
CA LEU A 12 3.64 -3.35 6.78
C LEU A 12 4.00 -2.29 7.83
N ARG A 13 3.18 -2.17 8.88
CA ARG A 13 3.44 -1.30 10.03
C ARG A 13 4.64 -1.79 10.84
N ASP A 14 4.74 -3.10 11.06
CA ASP A 14 5.80 -3.72 11.86
C ASP A 14 7.15 -3.71 11.11
N GLN A 15 7.14 -3.72 9.78
CA GLN A 15 8.33 -3.59 8.94
C GLN A 15 8.96 -2.20 8.92
N GLY A 16 8.42 -1.23 9.67
CA GLY A 16 9.03 0.10 9.81
C GLY A 16 9.17 0.81 8.47
N ALA A 17 8.30 0.49 7.51
CA ALA A 17 8.21 1.22 6.26
C ALA A 17 7.96 2.68 6.66
N ARG A 18 8.92 3.57 6.40
CA ARG A 18 8.80 5.03 6.55
C ARG A 18 7.83 5.57 5.50
N VAL A 19 6.65 4.99 5.47
CA VAL A 19 5.52 5.25 4.60
C VAL A 19 4.52 5.92 5.51
N GLY A 20 4.00 7.07 5.10
CA GLY A 20 3.09 7.83 5.95
C GLY A 20 1.91 6.97 6.38
N THR A 21 1.39 7.21 7.58
CA THR A 21 0.21 6.49 8.10
C THR A 21 -0.99 6.55 7.14
N GLN A 22 -1.04 7.59 6.30
CA GLN A 22 -2.03 7.77 5.24
C GLN A 22 -1.79 6.83 4.06
N ASP A 23 -0.56 6.72 3.58
CA ASP A 23 -0.18 5.87 2.46
C ASP A 23 -0.37 4.38 2.80
N LEU A 24 -0.13 3.99 4.06
CA LEU A 24 -0.44 2.64 4.54
C LEU A 24 -1.94 2.32 4.47
N LYS A 25 -2.83 3.27 4.78
CA LYS A 25 -4.28 3.09 4.65
C LYS A 25 -4.68 2.95 3.18
N ILE A 26 -4.11 3.75 2.30
CA ILE A 26 -4.35 3.68 0.85
C ILE A 26 -3.89 2.32 0.30
N ALA A 27 -2.70 1.87 0.69
CA ALA A 27 -2.17 0.57 0.32
C ALA A 27 -3.06 -0.57 0.82
N ALA A 28 -3.55 -0.50 2.07
CA ALA A 28 -4.45 -1.50 2.62
C ALA A 28 -5.79 -1.59 1.86
N ILE A 29 -6.36 -0.44 1.47
CA ILE A 29 -7.56 -0.39 0.64
C ILE A 29 -7.29 -1.03 -0.74
N ALA A 30 -6.19 -0.65 -1.40
CA ALA A 30 -5.82 -1.22 -2.69
C ALA A 30 -5.66 -2.75 -2.62
N PHE A 31 -5.02 -3.25 -1.55
CA PHE A 31 -4.91 -4.70 -1.28
C PHE A 31 -6.26 -5.37 -1.06
N ALA A 32 -7.14 -4.79 -0.23
CA ALA A 32 -8.45 -5.37 0.08
C ALA A 32 -9.32 -5.57 -1.17
N HIS A 33 -9.11 -4.74 -2.18
CA HIS A 33 -9.83 -4.77 -3.44
C HIS A 33 -9.06 -5.45 -4.58
N ASP A 34 -7.89 -6.03 -4.33
CA ASP A 34 -6.91 -6.49 -5.35
C ASP A 34 -6.70 -5.45 -6.49
N ALA A 35 -6.77 -4.17 -6.12
CA ALA A 35 -6.77 -3.05 -7.05
C ALA A 35 -5.35 -2.53 -7.31
N ARG A 36 -5.14 -2.00 -8.52
CA ARG A 36 -3.91 -1.30 -8.91
C ARG A 36 -4.01 0.16 -8.49
N LEU A 37 -3.15 0.60 -7.58
CA LEU A 37 -3.13 1.97 -7.08
C LEU A 37 -2.44 2.90 -8.07
N LEU A 38 -3.16 3.91 -8.56
CA LEU A 38 -2.56 4.98 -9.34
C LEU A 38 -2.13 6.12 -8.42
N THR A 39 -0.85 6.48 -8.47
CA THR A 39 -0.26 7.44 -7.53
C THR A 39 0.83 8.26 -8.19
N ARG A 40 1.02 9.50 -7.75
CA ARG A 40 2.18 10.32 -8.11
C ARG A 40 3.35 10.11 -7.15
N ASN A 41 3.11 9.43 -6.02
CA ASN A 41 4.11 9.17 -4.98
C ASN A 41 4.64 7.73 -5.06
N ALA A 42 4.98 7.29 -6.27
CA ALA A 42 5.42 5.91 -6.55
C ALA A 42 6.59 5.46 -5.65
N VAL A 43 7.46 6.38 -5.24
CA VAL A 43 8.63 6.11 -4.39
C VAL A 43 8.22 5.59 -3.00
N ASP A 44 7.15 6.12 -2.42
CA ASP A 44 6.70 5.68 -1.10
C ASP A 44 5.91 4.38 -1.18
N PHE A 45 5.08 4.21 -2.22
CA PHE A 45 4.34 2.98 -2.44
C PHE A 45 5.23 1.81 -2.91
N ALA A 46 6.38 2.08 -3.52
CA ALA A 46 7.40 1.09 -3.84
C ALA A 46 7.98 0.38 -2.59
N LYS A 47 7.88 1.02 -1.41
CA LYS A 47 8.31 0.44 -0.13
C LYS A 47 7.29 -0.56 0.42
N VAL A 48 6.11 -0.68 -0.21
CA VAL A 48 5.04 -1.59 0.21
C VAL A 48 5.15 -2.90 -0.59
N PRO A 49 5.72 -3.97 -0.02
CA PRO A 49 5.87 -5.24 -0.73
C PRO A 49 4.51 -5.84 -1.13
N GLY A 50 4.39 -6.21 -2.41
CA GLY A 50 3.21 -6.85 -2.99
C GLY A 50 2.11 -5.89 -3.46
N LEU A 51 2.26 -4.59 -3.21
CA LEU A 51 1.29 -3.60 -3.68
C LEU A 51 1.42 -3.41 -5.20
N ARG A 52 0.31 -3.57 -5.92
CA ARG A 52 0.24 -3.18 -7.33
C ARG A 52 0.01 -1.68 -7.41
N PHE A 53 0.98 -0.94 -7.92
CA PHE A 53 0.84 0.50 -8.15
C PHE A 53 1.41 0.92 -9.50
N GLU A 54 1.00 2.11 -9.96
CA GLU A 54 1.44 2.72 -11.21
C GLU A 54 1.57 4.23 -11.06
N ASN A 55 2.60 4.79 -11.68
CA ASN A 55 2.80 6.23 -11.72
C ASN A 55 1.94 6.83 -12.84
N TRP A 56 0.99 7.69 -12.49
CA TRP A 56 0.10 8.32 -13.49
C TRP A 56 0.81 9.44 -14.29
N LEU A 57 2.00 9.90 -13.88
CA LEU A 57 2.74 10.95 -14.59
C LEU A 57 3.61 10.46 -15.76
N ASP A 58 3.49 9.18 -16.14
CA ASP A 58 4.10 8.63 -17.36
C ASP A 58 3.20 8.86 -18.59
#